data_AF-A0A429IL56-F1
#
_entry.id   AF-A0A429IL56-F1
#
_cell.length_a   1.000
_cell.length_b   1.000
_cell.length_c   1.000
_cell.angle_alpha   90.00
_cell.angle_beta   90.00
_cell.angle_gamma   90.00
#
_symmetry.space_group_name_H-M   'P 1'
#
loop_
_entity.id
_entity.type
_entity.pdbx_description
1 polymer ?
#
loop_
_entity_poly.entity_id
_entity_poly.type
_entity_poly.pdbx_seq_one_letter_code
_entity_poly.pdbx_strand_id
1 'polypeptide(L)'
;AVPAPTPQGPPRCDDSAPRRLPISPASGESVEGWVPWSIRMGQLASLALPGLDGPVHAAARSGVLGLARGATRATLRRDFPTAARIIRWLAWLHADGARLPLDPALLTEYVGLVGGGERTALDTAIARRLLGLEAI
;
A
#
# COMPACT_ATOMS: atom_id res chain seq x y z
N ALA A 1 0.93 -18.12 -48.51
CA ALA A 1 1.18 -18.46 -47.10
C ALA A 1 0.56 -17.38 -46.24
N VAL A 2 -0.34 -17.73 -45.32
CA VAL A 2 -0.90 -16.79 -44.35
C VAL A 2 0.20 -16.48 -43.32
N PRO A 3 0.57 -15.21 -43.09
CA PRO A 3 1.57 -14.90 -42.08
C PRO A 3 1.05 -15.31 -40.69
N ALA A 4 1.91 -15.96 -39.90
CA ALA A 4 1.60 -16.33 -38.53
C ALA A 4 1.24 -15.07 -37.70
N PRO A 5 0.26 -15.15 -36.78
CA PRO A 5 -0.04 -14.04 -35.90
C PRO A 5 1.20 -13.71 -35.06
N THR A 6 1.57 -12.43 -35.04
CA THR A 6 2.64 -11.93 -34.19
C THR A 6 2.34 -12.28 -32.73
N PRO A 7 3.33 -12.78 -31.95
CA PRO A 7 3.11 -13.05 -30.53
C PRO A 7 2.65 -11.77 -29.85
N GLN A 8 1.51 -11.85 -29.15
CA GLN A 8 1.04 -10.75 -28.32
C GLN A 8 2.14 -10.46 -27.30
N GLY A 9 2.66 -9.22 -27.33
CA GLY A 9 3.60 -8.76 -26.32
C GLY A 9 3.04 -8.94 -24.91
N PRO A 10 3.89 -8.90 -23.87
CA PRO A 10 3.44 -9.06 -22.49
C PRO A 10 2.27 -8.10 -22.19
N PRO A 11 1.29 -8.50 -21.34
CA PRO A 11 0.14 -7.67 -21.02
C PRO A 11 0.63 -6.28 -20.60
N ARG A 12 0.04 -5.24 -21.20
CA ARG A 12 0.35 -3.85 -20.85
C ARG A 12 0.03 -3.68 -19.37
N CYS A 13 1.05 -3.59 -18.54
CA CYS A 13 0.91 -2.99 -17.21
C CYS A 13 0.36 -1.59 -17.46
N ASP A 14 -0.90 -1.32 -17.09
CA ASP A 14 -1.41 0.04 -17.10
C ASP A 14 -0.56 0.85 -16.12
N ASP A 15 0.31 1.64 -16.73
CA ASP A 15 1.26 2.55 -16.13
C ASP A 15 0.53 3.84 -15.69
N SER A 16 -0.49 3.69 -14.85
CA SER A 16 -1.16 4.79 -14.12
C SER A 16 -0.23 5.47 -13.09
N ALA A 17 1.06 5.52 -13.41
CA ALA A 17 2.10 6.33 -12.81
C ALA A 17 1.74 7.84 -12.89
N PRO A 18 2.25 8.65 -11.96
CA PRO A 18 1.64 9.90 -11.56
C PRO A 18 2.00 11.04 -12.51
N ARG A 19 1.16 11.30 -13.51
CA ARG A 19 1.10 12.59 -14.19
C ARG A 19 -0.36 12.87 -14.51
N ARG A 20 -0.93 13.90 -13.86
CA ARG A 20 -2.28 14.46 -14.03
C ARG A 20 -3.27 13.56 -14.76
N LEU A 21 -4.21 12.98 -14.02
CA LEU A 21 -5.29 12.21 -14.62
C LEU A 21 -6.08 13.06 -15.60
N PRO A 22 -6.55 12.49 -16.73
CA PRO A 22 -7.54 13.14 -17.55
C PRO A 22 -8.82 13.33 -16.72
N ILE A 23 -9.40 14.53 -16.81
CA ILE A 23 -10.71 14.85 -16.23
C ILE A 23 -11.73 13.90 -16.87
N SER A 24 -12.51 13.17 -16.06
CA SER A 24 -13.64 12.40 -16.60
C SER A 24 -14.67 13.37 -17.19
N PRO A 25 -15.02 13.28 -18.48
CA PRO A 25 -15.98 14.19 -19.09
C PRO A 25 -17.41 14.02 -18.54
N ALA A 26 -17.67 12.96 -17.77
CA ALA A 26 -18.98 12.69 -17.16
C ALA A 26 -19.15 13.29 -15.75
N SER A 27 -18.08 13.65 -15.04
CA SER A 27 -18.17 14.08 -13.63
C SER A 27 -17.26 15.25 -13.24
N GLY A 28 -16.26 15.64 -14.04
CA GLY A 28 -15.36 16.74 -13.69
C GLY A 28 -14.36 16.43 -12.56
N GLU A 29 -14.44 15.25 -11.93
CA GLU A 29 -13.58 14.86 -10.81
C GLU A 29 -12.30 14.16 -11.26
N SER A 30 -11.16 14.55 -10.69
CA SER A 30 -9.88 13.86 -10.88
C SER A 30 -9.85 12.57 -10.07
N VAL A 31 -9.75 11.41 -10.72
CA VAL A 31 -9.63 10.10 -10.04
C VAL A 31 -8.23 9.96 -9.45
N GLU A 32 -8.01 10.31 -8.18
CA GLU A 32 -6.67 10.28 -7.56
C GLU A 32 -5.87 8.99 -7.87
N GLY A 33 -4.66 9.16 -8.42
CA GLY A 33 -3.79 8.02 -8.74
C GLY A 33 -3.25 7.32 -7.49
N TRP A 34 -2.86 6.05 -7.62
CA TRP A 34 -2.44 5.24 -6.46
C TRP A 34 -1.23 5.81 -5.70
N VAL A 35 -0.33 6.53 -6.37
CA VAL A 35 0.86 7.14 -5.72
C VAL A 35 0.44 8.19 -4.69
N PRO A 36 -0.18 9.33 -5.06
CA PRO A 36 -0.61 10.34 -4.09
C PRO A 36 -1.59 9.77 -3.06
N TRP A 37 -2.48 8.85 -3.46
CA TRP A 37 -3.40 8.18 -2.55
C TRP A 37 -2.67 7.35 -1.47
N SER A 38 -1.70 6.52 -1.85
CA SER A 38 -0.94 5.69 -0.89
C SER A 38 -0.12 6.53 0.09
N ILE A 39 0.39 7.69 -0.35
CA ILE A 39 1.09 8.65 0.51
C ILE A 39 0.12 9.26 1.53
N ARG A 40 -1.07 9.68 1.08
CA ARG A 40 -2.12 10.19 1.99
C ARG A 40 -2.52 9.14 3.02
N MET A 41 -2.70 7.89 2.60
CA MET A 41 -2.97 6.78 3.53
C MET A 41 -1.84 6.62 4.55
N GLY A 42 -0.58 6.76 4.14
CA GLY A 42 0.56 6.80 5.06
C GLY A 42 0.47 7.94 6.09
N GLN A 43 0.05 9.15 5.69
CA GLN A 43 -0.18 10.26 6.63
C GLN A 43 -1.30 9.98 7.63
N LEU A 44 -2.27 9.14 7.24
CA LEU A 44 -3.40 8.70 8.07
C LEU A 44 -3.13 7.39 8.82
N ALA A 45 -1.87 6.93 8.91
CA ALA A 45 -1.54 5.65 9.53
C ALA A 45 -1.93 5.53 11.01
N SER A 46 -2.11 6.64 11.73
CA SER A 46 -2.63 6.62 13.10
C SER A 46 -4.06 6.05 13.20
N LEU A 47 -4.84 6.12 12.12
CA LEU A 47 -6.17 5.54 12.04
C LEU A 47 -6.17 4.03 11.84
N ALA A 48 -5.07 3.44 11.37
CA ALA A 48 -4.93 1.99 11.18
C ALA A 48 -4.81 1.26 12.53
N LEU A 49 -5.92 1.20 13.25
CA LEU A 49 -6.06 0.54 14.54
C LEU A 49 -7.45 -0.13 14.60
N PRO A 50 -7.54 -1.39 15.08
CA PRO A 50 -8.82 -2.06 15.26
C PRO A 50 -9.77 -1.25 16.16
N GLY A 51 -11.05 -1.20 15.78
CA GLY A 51 -12.09 -0.50 16.55
C GLY A 51 -12.25 0.99 16.22
N LEU A 52 -11.44 1.56 15.30
CA LEU A 52 -11.59 2.94 14.81
C LEU A 52 -12.21 3.01 13.40
N ASP A 53 -13.00 2.02 13.03
CA ASP A 53 -13.59 1.89 11.69
C ASP A 53 -14.33 3.15 11.22
N GLY A 54 -14.16 3.45 9.93
CA GLY A 54 -14.76 4.64 9.32
C GLY A 54 -14.50 4.71 7.82
N PRO A 55 -14.81 5.85 7.17
CA PRO A 55 -14.66 5.99 5.72
C PRO A 55 -13.25 5.71 5.19
N VAL A 56 -12.22 6.04 5.97
CA VAL A 56 -10.81 5.76 5.62
C VAL A 56 -10.52 4.26 5.62
N HIS A 57 -11.12 3.49 6.54
CA HIS A 57 -11.00 2.03 6.58
C HIS A 57 -11.71 1.36 5.40
N ALA A 58 -12.89 1.86 5.02
CA ALA A 58 -13.57 1.42 3.80
C ALA A 58 -12.70 1.67 2.56
N ALA A 59 -12.08 2.86 2.46
CA ALA A 59 -11.15 3.18 1.39
C ALA A 59 -9.91 2.25 1.37
N ALA A 60 -9.35 1.93 2.55
CA ALA A 60 -8.25 0.97 2.67
C ALA A 60 -8.65 -0.42 2.16
N ARG A 61 -9.83 -0.91 2.56
CA ARG A 61 -10.39 -2.21 2.11
C ARG A 61 -10.59 -2.26 0.59
N SER A 62 -11.08 -1.18 -0.02
CA SER A 62 -11.22 -1.11 -1.48
C SER A 62 -9.90 -0.88 -2.23
N GLY A 63 -8.85 -0.42 -1.52
CA GLY A 63 -7.60 0.08 -2.10
C GLY A 63 -6.36 -0.78 -1.82
N VAL A 64 -6.53 -2.04 -1.44
CA VAL A 64 -5.43 -2.96 -1.03
C VAL A 64 -4.24 -2.93 -2.01
N LEU A 65 -4.51 -3.05 -3.31
CA LEU A 65 -3.45 -3.05 -4.34
C LEU A 65 -2.67 -1.73 -4.38
N GLY A 66 -3.35 -0.60 -4.15
CA GLY A 66 -2.71 0.72 -4.08
C GLY A 66 -1.76 0.83 -2.89
N LEU A 67 -2.16 0.31 -1.73
CA LEU A 67 -1.31 0.29 -0.52
C LEU A 67 -0.12 -0.63 -0.71
N ALA A 68 -0.34 -1.81 -1.30
CA ALA A 68 0.73 -2.75 -1.61
C ALA A 68 1.78 -2.13 -2.55
N ARG A 69 1.34 -1.48 -3.63
CA ARG A 69 2.23 -0.74 -4.55
C ARG A 69 2.96 0.42 -3.84
N GLY A 70 2.24 1.14 -2.98
CA GLY A 70 2.79 2.23 -2.16
C GLY A 70 3.92 1.76 -1.24
N ALA A 71 3.68 0.69 -0.47
CA ALA A 71 4.66 0.10 0.43
C ALA A 71 5.90 -0.36 -0.34
N THR A 72 5.73 -1.16 -1.40
CA THR A 72 6.85 -1.64 -2.23
C THR A 72 7.66 -0.48 -2.82
N ARG A 73 6.99 0.54 -3.37
CA ARG A 73 7.67 1.72 -3.92
C ARG A 73 8.47 2.48 -2.85
N ALA A 74 7.89 2.70 -1.67
CA ALA A 74 8.55 3.42 -0.58
C ALA A 74 9.78 2.63 -0.09
N THR A 75 9.64 1.32 0.12
CA THR A 75 10.72 0.41 0.49
C THR A 75 11.88 0.43 -0.52
N LEU A 76 11.58 0.29 -1.82
CA LEU A 76 12.60 0.30 -2.87
C LEU A 76 13.30 1.66 -3.01
N ARG A 77 12.62 2.75 -2.65
CA ARG A 77 13.22 4.10 -2.61
C ARG A 77 13.93 4.43 -1.31
N ARG A 78 13.97 3.49 -0.35
CA ARG A 78 14.51 3.70 1.00
C ARG A 78 13.81 4.81 1.79
N ASP A 79 12.55 5.10 1.45
CA ASP A 79 11.68 5.96 2.25
C ASP A 79 10.98 5.11 3.31
N PHE A 80 11.77 4.68 4.31
CA PHE A 80 11.32 3.75 5.34
C PHE A 80 10.25 4.31 6.28
N PRO A 81 10.25 5.62 6.65
CA PRO A 81 9.15 6.19 7.41
C PRO A 81 7.80 6.11 6.67
N THR A 82 7.78 6.40 5.37
CA THR A 82 6.56 6.24 4.57
C THR A 82 6.19 4.76 4.41
N ALA A 83 7.18 3.89 4.18
CA ALA A 83 6.95 2.46 4.07
C ALA A 83 6.30 1.89 5.34
N ALA A 84 6.85 2.19 6.52
CA ALA A 84 6.34 1.69 7.80
C ALA A 84 4.87 2.09 8.05
N ARG A 85 4.51 3.34 7.74
CA ARG A 85 3.15 3.85 7.85
C ARG A 85 2.16 3.12 6.93
N ILE A 86 2.56 2.84 5.70
CA ILE A 86 1.72 2.09 4.76
C ILE A 86 1.65 0.61 5.15
N ILE A 87 2.76 0.03 5.62
CA ILE A 87 2.80 -1.35 6.15
C ILE A 87 1.85 -1.51 7.33
N ARG A 88 1.71 -0.51 8.21
CA ARG A 88 0.72 -0.54 9.29
C ARG A 88 -0.72 -0.70 8.78
N TRP A 89 -1.10 -0.04 7.69
CA TRP A 89 -2.40 -0.29 7.05
C TRP A 89 -2.52 -1.71 6.49
N LEU A 90 -1.46 -2.26 5.90
CA LEU A 90 -1.45 -3.63 5.41
C LEU A 90 -1.55 -4.65 6.57
N ALA A 91 -0.91 -4.38 7.69
CA ALA A 91 -1.03 -5.19 8.91
C ALA A 91 -2.44 -5.14 9.50
N TRP A 92 -3.07 -3.96 9.51
CA TRP A 92 -4.48 -3.83 9.89
C TRP A 92 -5.40 -4.60 8.94
N LEU A 93 -5.21 -4.47 7.63
CA LEU A 93 -5.97 -5.22 6.61
C LEU A 93 -5.80 -6.74 6.75
N HIS A 94 -4.59 -7.20 7.10
CA HIS A 94 -4.34 -8.61 7.39
C HIS A 94 -5.15 -9.09 8.61
N ALA A 95 -5.13 -8.32 9.70
CA ALA A 95 -5.92 -8.60 10.89
C ALA A 95 -7.44 -8.57 10.63
N ASP A 96 -7.88 -7.72 9.68
CA ASP A 96 -9.26 -7.63 9.18
C ASP A 96 -9.62 -8.75 8.18
N GLY A 97 -8.69 -9.68 7.90
CA GLY A 97 -8.92 -10.84 7.03
C GLY A 97 -8.85 -10.56 5.53
N ALA A 98 -8.36 -9.38 5.12
CA ALA A 98 -8.20 -9.05 3.71
C ALA A 98 -7.08 -9.89 3.06
N ARG A 99 -7.31 -10.32 1.81
CA ARG A 99 -6.27 -10.96 1.00
C ARG A 99 -5.31 -9.90 0.48
N LEU A 100 -4.04 -10.06 0.83
CA LEU A 100 -2.98 -9.13 0.42
C LEU A 100 -2.17 -9.72 -0.75
N PRO A 101 -1.75 -8.89 -1.73
CA PRO A 101 -0.92 -9.33 -2.85
C PRO A 101 0.58 -9.46 -2.47
N LEU A 102 0.92 -9.18 -1.22
CA LEU A 102 2.28 -9.30 -0.66
C LEU A 102 2.20 -9.75 0.80
N ASP A 103 3.32 -10.24 1.33
CA ASP A 103 3.45 -10.60 2.74
C ASP A 103 3.81 -9.38 3.59
N PRO A 104 2.90 -8.85 4.43
CA PRO A 104 3.17 -7.70 5.28
C PRO A 104 4.15 -8.02 6.43
N ALA A 105 4.29 -9.28 6.85
CA ALA A 105 5.21 -9.67 7.91
C ALA A 105 6.66 -9.51 7.47
N LEU A 106 7.01 -10.01 6.28
CA LEU A 106 8.35 -9.86 5.70
C LEU A 106 8.71 -8.40 5.48
N LEU A 107 7.77 -7.57 4.99
CA LEU A 107 8.01 -6.13 4.85
C LEU A 107 8.21 -5.44 6.19
N THR A 108 7.39 -5.78 7.20
CA THR A 108 7.51 -5.24 8.55
C THR A 108 8.88 -5.55 9.16
N GLU A 109 9.33 -6.79 9.04
CA GLU A 109 10.64 -7.22 9.53
C GLU A 109 11.78 -6.49 8.82
N TYR A 110 11.78 -6.49 7.48
CA TYR A 110 12.79 -5.79 6.69
C TYR A 110 12.88 -4.31 7.07
N VAL A 111 11.75 -3.59 7.06
CA VAL A 111 11.72 -2.15 7.39
C VAL A 111 12.10 -1.89 8.84
N GLY A 112 11.74 -2.78 9.78
CA GLY A 112 12.18 -2.69 11.17
C GLY A 112 13.71 -2.79 11.34
N LEU A 113 14.35 -3.63 10.53
CA LEU A 113 15.81 -3.82 10.56
C LEU A 113 16.58 -2.65 9.93
N VAL A 114 16.11 -2.13 8.79
CA VAL A 114 16.88 -1.14 8.00
C VAL A 114 16.39 0.30 8.16
N GLY A 115 15.18 0.51 8.69
CA GLY A 115 14.47 1.77 8.59
C GLY A 115 14.94 2.87 9.54
N GLY A 116 15.37 2.49 10.74
CA GLY A 116 15.87 3.41 11.77
C GLY A 116 14.86 4.48 12.24
N GLY A 117 15.17 5.10 13.38
CA GLY A 117 14.39 6.21 13.94
C GLY A 117 13.12 5.79 14.70
N GLU A 118 12.78 6.60 15.70
CA GLU A 118 11.73 6.30 16.68
C GLU A 118 10.34 6.11 16.05
N ARG A 119 9.99 6.95 15.05
CA ARG A 119 8.69 6.86 14.38
C ARG A 119 8.56 5.60 13.53
N THR A 120 9.59 5.26 12.77
CA THR A 120 9.62 4.02 11.98
C THR A 120 9.52 2.80 12.90
N ALA A 121 10.26 2.81 14.02
CA ALA A 121 10.22 1.76 15.03
C ALA A 121 8.84 1.62 15.67
N LEU A 122 8.15 2.73 15.95
CA LEU A 122 6.78 2.69 16.47
C LEU A 122 5.80 2.08 15.46
N ASP A 123 5.84 2.54 14.20
CA ASP A 123 4.93 2.02 13.17
C ASP A 123 5.17 0.54 12.87
N THR A 124 6.44 0.09 12.87
CA THR A 124 6.76 -1.34 12.70
C THR A 124 6.38 -2.17 13.91
N ALA A 125 6.55 -1.67 15.14
CA ALA A 125 6.09 -2.37 16.35
C ALA A 125 4.57 -2.57 16.34
N ILE A 126 3.81 -1.54 15.98
CA ILE A 126 2.35 -1.65 15.86
C ILE A 126 1.97 -2.65 14.75
N ALA A 127 2.64 -2.59 13.59
CA ALA A 127 2.41 -3.57 12.53
C ALA A 127 2.71 -5.01 13.00
N ARG A 128 3.81 -5.24 13.71
CA ARG A 128 4.15 -6.55 14.29
C ARG A 128 3.06 -7.06 15.23
N ARG A 129 2.55 -6.20 16.11
CA ARG A 129 1.45 -6.52 17.03
C ARG A 129 0.18 -6.92 16.29
N LEU A 130 -0.20 -6.17 15.25
CA LEU A 130 -1.39 -6.46 14.44
C LEU A 130 -1.25 -7.76 13.65
N LEU A 131 -0.04 -8.11 13.23
CA LEU A 131 0.28 -9.36 12.53
C LEU A 131 0.44 -10.56 13.47
N GLY A 132 0.35 -10.37 14.79
CA GLY A 132 0.57 -11.45 15.76
C GLY A 132 2.01 -11.97 15.78
N LEU A 133 3.00 -11.16 15.38
CA LEU A 133 4.43 -11.53 15.35
C LEU A 133 5.11 -11.39 16.71
N GLU A 134 4.41 -10.88 17.71
CA GLU A 134 4.87 -10.81 19.09
C GLU A 134 4.30 -12.01 19.84
N ALA A 135 5.17 -12.77 20.47
CA ALA A 135 4.76 -13.76 21.46
C ALA A 135 4.13 -13.01 22.66
N ILE A 136 2.97 -13.49 23.12
CA ILE A 136 2.39 -13.09 24.41
C ILE A 136 3.28 -13.63 25.52
#